data_AF-H2CBK0-F1
#
_entry.id   AF-H2CBK0-F1
#
_cell.length_a   1.000
_cell.length_b   1.000
_cell.length_c   1.000
_cell.angle_alpha   90.00
_cell.angle_beta   90.00
_cell.angle_gamma   90.00
#
_symmetry.space_group_name_H-M   'P 1'
#
loop_
_entity.id
_entity.type
_entity.pdbx_description
1 polymer ?
#
loop_
_entity_poly.entity_id
_entity_poly.type
_entity_poly.pdbx_seq_one_letter_code
_entity_poly.pdbx_strand_id
1 'polypeptide(L)'
;MINIMNRHLLSRGFNPLDRSAVVLLLKEHSLMNTGLYDNSKSLQIGRLATADAVLVGSLRVNVQGADMPSYEIVFYGKMLAVESGKILALGESHTTTTEFTRDAIRSVISAWFDELDELN
;
A
#
# COMPACT_ATOMS: atom_id res chain seq x y z
N MET A 1 -0.71 -10.54 2.60
CA MET A 1 -0.76 -9.18 2.03
C MET A 1 0.61 -8.53 1.99
N ILE A 2 1.33 -8.37 3.11
CA ILE A 2 2.70 -7.80 3.10
C ILE A 2 3.66 -8.57 2.17
N ASN A 3 3.57 -9.91 2.15
CA ASN A 3 4.39 -10.73 1.25
C ASN A 3 4.15 -10.50 -0.25
N ILE A 4 2.97 -10.01 -0.70
CA ILE A 4 2.76 -9.75 -2.13
C ILE A 4 3.34 -8.38 -2.52
N MET A 5 3.10 -7.34 -1.71
CA MET A 5 3.69 -6.01 -1.95
C MET A 5 5.22 -6.08 -1.91
N ASN A 6 5.80 -6.75 -0.91
CA ASN A 6 7.26 -6.90 -0.82
C ASN A 6 7.82 -7.67 -2.03
N ARG A 7 7.10 -8.67 -2.54
CA ARG A 7 7.50 -9.40 -3.75
C ARG A 7 7.53 -8.47 -4.96
N HIS A 8 6.50 -7.66 -5.18
CA HIS A 8 6.44 -6.70 -6.29
C HIS A 8 7.50 -5.61 -6.20
N LEU A 9 7.82 -5.16 -4.98
CA LEU A 9 8.89 -4.19 -4.72
C LEU A 9 10.27 -4.80 -5.00
N LEU A 10 10.54 -6.01 -4.49
CA LEU A 10 11.78 -6.74 -4.72
C LEU A 10 12.01 -7.02 -6.21
N SER A 11 10.96 -7.42 -6.94
CA SER A 11 11.07 -7.69 -8.39
C SER A 11 11.38 -6.43 -9.21
N ARG A 12 11.11 -5.24 -8.65
CA ARG A 12 11.41 -3.92 -9.26
C ARG A 12 12.69 -3.29 -8.71
N GLY A 13 13.49 -4.06 -7.96
CA GLY A 13 14.79 -3.63 -7.45
C GLY A 13 14.74 -2.80 -6.15
N PHE A 14 13.56 -2.62 -5.55
CA PHE A 14 13.46 -2.02 -4.22
C PHE A 14 13.85 -3.04 -3.13
N ASN A 15 14.39 -2.55 -2.01
CA ASN A 15 14.65 -3.36 -0.83
C ASN A 15 13.68 -2.97 0.31
N PRO A 16 12.54 -3.68 0.49
CA PRO A 16 11.57 -3.34 1.51
C PRO A 16 12.16 -3.54 2.91
N LEU A 17 11.95 -2.56 3.80
CA LEU A 17 12.34 -2.69 5.20
C LEU A 17 11.48 -3.73 5.93
N ASP A 18 12.09 -4.42 6.88
CA ASP A 18 11.37 -5.40 7.71
C ASP A 18 10.29 -4.71 8.54
N ARG A 19 9.10 -5.32 8.57
CA ARG A 19 7.94 -4.81 9.31
C ARG A 19 8.23 -4.62 10.79
N SER A 20 9.02 -5.50 11.40
CA SER A 20 9.37 -5.42 12.82
C SER A 20 10.15 -4.14 13.14
N ALA A 21 11.08 -3.74 12.27
CA ALA A 21 11.82 -2.48 12.37
C ALA A 21 10.88 -1.27 12.22
N VAL A 22 9.99 -1.29 11.22
CA VAL A 22 9.01 -0.20 11.02
C VAL A 22 8.04 -0.09 12.19
N VAL A 23 7.57 -1.21 12.74
CA VAL A 23 6.64 -1.24 13.88
C VAL A 23 7.29 -0.69 15.15
N LEU A 24 8.57 -0.99 15.39
CA LEU A 24 9.33 -0.44 16.51
C LEU A 24 9.41 1.09 16.40
N LEU A 25 9.81 1.60 15.24
CA LEU A 25 9.87 3.05 14.96
C LEU A 25 8.51 3.74 15.16
N LEU A 26 7.43 3.12 14.67
CA LEU A 26 6.08 3.66 14.83
C LEU A 26 5.63 3.69 16.30
N LYS A 27 6.05 2.74 17.13
CA LYS A 27 5.79 2.73 18.59
C LYS A 27 6.58 3.80 19.30
N GLU A 28 7.89 3.87 19.04
CA GLU A 28 8.81 4.83 19.67
C GLU A 28 8.38 6.28 19.43
N HIS A 29 7.84 6.56 18.23
CA HIS A 29 7.40 7.91 17.86
C HIS A 29 5.89 8.16 18.01
N SER A 30 5.14 7.25 18.65
CA SER A 30 3.68 7.38 18.86
C SER A 30 2.85 7.56 17.57
N LEU A 31 3.32 7.03 16.45
CA LEU A 31 2.72 7.20 15.12
C LEU A 31 1.72 6.08 14.75
N MET A 32 1.51 5.09 15.63
CA MET A 32 0.66 3.92 15.35
C MET A 32 -0.82 4.23 15.08
N ASN A 33 -1.36 5.33 15.63
CA ASN A 33 -2.81 5.57 15.63
C ASN A 33 -3.32 6.38 14.45
N THR A 34 -2.44 6.91 13.60
CA THR A 34 -2.89 7.70 12.44
C THR A 34 -2.73 6.88 11.18
N GLY A 35 -3.85 6.60 10.50
CA GLY A 35 -3.80 6.07 9.15
C GLY A 35 -2.79 6.87 8.33
N LEU A 36 -1.85 6.18 7.69
CA LEU A 36 -0.67 6.73 7.00
C LEU A 36 -1.00 7.60 5.77
N TYR A 37 -2.13 8.27 5.75
CA TYR A 37 -2.59 9.11 4.64
C TYR A 37 -1.95 10.50 4.67
N ASP A 38 -1.42 10.94 5.82
CA ASP A 38 -0.70 12.20 5.94
C ASP A 38 0.73 12.06 5.36
N ASN A 39 1.01 12.83 4.29
CA ASN A 39 2.30 12.87 3.63
C ASN A 39 3.42 13.25 4.62
N SER A 40 3.16 14.21 5.52
CA SER A 40 4.19 14.70 6.45
C SER A 40 4.69 13.59 7.37
N LYS A 41 3.76 12.79 7.93
CA LYS A 41 4.05 11.63 8.77
C LYS A 41 4.71 10.51 7.98
N SER A 42 4.25 10.25 6.77
CA SER A 42 4.83 9.24 5.89
C SER A 42 6.30 9.56 5.59
N LEU A 43 6.61 10.82 5.28
CA LEU A 43 7.98 11.27 5.06
C LEU A 43 8.81 11.23 6.34
N GLN A 44 8.23 11.60 7.49
CA GLN A 44 8.91 11.48 8.78
C GLN A 44 9.30 10.04 9.09
N ILE A 45 8.40 9.08 8.88
CA ILE A 45 8.68 7.64 9.05
C ILE A 45 9.78 7.19 8.10
N GLY A 46 9.70 7.60 6.83
CA GLY A 46 10.73 7.29 5.83
C GLY A 46 12.11 7.78 6.26
N ARG A 47 12.22 9.00 6.78
CA ARG A 47 13.48 9.57 7.28
C ARG A 47 14.01 8.80 8.48
N LEU A 48 13.15 8.50 9.46
CA LEU A 48 13.52 7.73 10.65
C LEU A 48 14.00 6.33 10.28
N ALA A 49 13.37 5.72 9.28
CA ALA A 49 13.72 4.40 8.79
C ALA A 49 14.89 4.41 7.78
N THR A 50 15.50 5.58 7.52
CA THR A 50 16.56 5.77 6.51
C THR A 50 16.19 5.20 5.13
N ALA A 51 14.91 5.34 4.75
CA ALA A 51 14.39 4.86 3.47
C ALA A 51 14.46 5.96 2.39
N ASP A 52 14.70 5.56 1.14
CA ASP A 52 14.66 6.47 -0.01
C ASP A 52 13.22 6.83 -0.42
N ALA A 53 12.29 5.90 -0.19
CA ALA A 53 10.88 6.05 -0.55
C ALA A 53 9.95 5.36 0.45
N VAL A 54 8.72 5.85 0.52
CA VAL A 54 7.64 5.25 1.35
C VAL A 54 6.45 4.92 0.46
N LEU A 55 6.05 3.65 0.46
CA LEU A 55 4.79 3.18 -0.13
C LEU A 55 3.73 3.10 0.95
N VAL A 56 2.63 3.81 0.74
CA VAL A 56 1.42 3.72 1.55
C VAL A 56 0.33 3.05 0.72
N GLY A 57 -0.17 1.92 1.22
CA GLY A 57 -1.30 1.20 0.63
C GLY A 57 -2.53 1.25 1.53
N SER A 58 -3.72 1.32 0.93
CA SER A 58 -5.00 1.20 1.62
C SER A 58 -5.91 0.25 0.87
N LEU A 59 -6.55 -0.66 1.59
CA LEU A 59 -7.56 -1.55 1.04
C LEU A 59 -8.93 -1.15 1.60
N ARG A 60 -9.89 -0.87 0.73
CA ARG A 60 -11.29 -0.65 1.07
C ARG A 60 -12.13 -1.79 0.51
N VAL A 61 -13.12 -2.22 1.27
CA VAL A 61 -14.06 -3.26 0.86
C VAL A 61 -15.46 -2.72 1.10
N ASN A 62 -16.21 -2.50 0.02
CA ASN A 62 -17.62 -2.12 0.08
C ASN A 62 -18.46 -3.37 -0.17
N VAL A 63 -19.42 -3.63 0.73
CA VAL A 63 -20.38 -4.72 0.57
C VAL A 63 -21.67 -4.13 0.01
N GLN A 64 -22.13 -4.67 -1.11
CA GLN A 64 -23.35 -4.24 -1.80
C GLN A 64 -24.34 -5.40 -1.94
N GLY A 65 -25.64 -5.13 -1.91
CA GLY A 65 -26.69 -6.14 -2.06
C GLY A 65 -27.11 -6.79 -0.73
N ALA A 66 -28.43 -6.83 -0.48
CA ALA A 66 -29.01 -7.37 0.76
C ALA A 66 -29.15 -8.90 0.72
N ASP A 67 -29.58 -9.45 -0.42
CA ASP A 67 -29.88 -10.89 -0.57
C ASP A 67 -28.76 -11.67 -1.29
N MET A 68 -28.01 -11.00 -2.18
CA MET A 68 -26.82 -11.53 -2.84
C MET A 68 -25.67 -10.54 -2.63
N PRO A 69 -24.81 -10.76 -1.62
CA PRO A 69 -23.72 -9.85 -1.35
C PRO A 69 -22.71 -9.87 -2.49
N SER A 70 -22.33 -8.68 -2.95
CA SER A 70 -21.18 -8.44 -3.79
C SER A 70 -20.17 -7.59 -3.02
N TYR A 71 -18.90 -7.82 -3.29
CA TYR A 71 -17.78 -7.13 -2.65
C TYR A 71 -17.05 -6.35 -3.72
N GLU A 72 -17.06 -5.03 -3.59
CA GLU A 72 -16.16 -4.15 -4.31
C GLU A 72 -14.91 -3.97 -3.46
N ILE A 73 -13.78 -4.43 -3.97
CA ILE A 73 -12.48 -4.36 -3.30
C ILE A 73 -11.65 -3.33 -4.06
N VAL A 74 -11.22 -2.28 -3.36
CA VAL A 74 -10.43 -1.19 -3.93
C VAL A 74 -9.10 -1.11 -3.19
N PHE A 75 -8.00 -1.10 -3.93
CA PHE A 75 -6.68 -0.80 -3.39
C PHE A 75 -6.22 0.57 -3.87
N TYR A 76 -5.80 1.40 -2.93
CA TYR A 76 -5.15 2.69 -3.18
C TYR A 76 -3.68 2.56 -2.85
N GLY A 77 -2.81 2.95 -3.77
CA GLY A 77 -1.37 2.99 -3.52
C GLY A 77 -0.79 4.36 -3.80
N LYS A 78 0.13 4.81 -2.94
CA LYS A 78 0.88 6.06 -3.09
C LYS A 78 2.33 5.85 -2.66
N MET A 79 3.27 6.14 -3.54
CA MET A 79 4.70 6.10 -3.28
C MET A 79 5.28 7.51 -3.29
N LEU A 80 6.03 7.85 -2.24
CA LEU A 80 6.65 9.16 -2.04
C LEU A 80 8.16 9.02 -1.94
N ALA A 81 8.93 9.88 -2.61
CA ALA A 81 10.35 10.07 -2.36
C ALA A 81 10.54 10.79 -1.01
N VAL A 82 11.38 10.25 -0.13
CA VAL A 82 11.52 10.73 1.26
C VAL A 82 12.20 12.09 1.34
N GLU A 83 13.25 12.30 0.53
CA GLU A 83 14.02 13.55 0.54
C GLU A 83 13.20 14.73 0.02
N SER A 84 12.57 14.57 -1.15
CA SER A 84 11.88 15.65 -1.85
C SER A 84 10.38 15.75 -1.55
N GLY A 85 9.77 14.69 -1.01
CA GLY A 85 8.32 14.58 -0.89
C GLY A 85 7.59 14.36 -2.22
N LYS A 86 8.32 14.20 -3.33
CA LYS A 86 7.74 13.99 -4.66
C LYS A 86 6.95 12.69 -4.71
N ILE A 87 5.77 12.74 -5.31
CA ILE A 87 4.99 11.53 -5.64
C ILE A 87 5.70 10.81 -6.77
N LEU A 88 6.14 9.57 -6.50
CA LEU A 88 6.75 8.68 -7.49
C LEU A 88 5.70 7.84 -8.20
N ALA A 89 4.67 7.41 -7.46
CA ALA A 89 3.55 6.65 -7.99
C ALA A 89 2.29 6.97 -7.20
N LEU A 90 1.14 7.00 -7.87
CA LEU A 90 -0.17 7.17 -7.27
C LEU A 90 -1.20 6.53 -8.18
N GLY A 91 -2.10 5.74 -7.60
CA GLY A 91 -3.18 5.13 -8.35
C GLY A 91 -4.12 4.35 -7.46
N GLU A 92 -5.16 3.82 -8.08
CA GLU A 92 -6.08 2.87 -7.46
C GLU A 92 -6.37 1.75 -8.44
N SER A 93 -6.65 0.57 -7.93
CA SER A 93 -7.17 -0.57 -8.70
C SER A 93 -8.36 -1.15 -7.95
N HIS A 94 -9.28 -1.76 -8.67
CA HIS A 94 -10.49 -2.32 -8.05
C HIS A 94 -10.97 -3.58 -8.76
N THR A 95 -11.73 -4.40 -8.03
CA THR A 95 -12.48 -5.53 -8.58
C THR A 95 -13.80 -5.67 -7.86
N THR A 96 -14.80 -6.23 -8.54
CA THR A 96 -16.07 -6.66 -7.95
C THR A 96 -16.16 -8.18 -7.99
N THR A 97 -16.57 -8.80 -6.88
CA THR A 97 -16.67 -10.26 -6.75
C THR A 97 -17.86 -10.63 -5.87
N THR A 98 -18.46 -11.80 -6.09
CA THR A 98 -19.51 -12.34 -5.20
C THR A 98 -18.92 -13.01 -3.96
N GLU A 99 -17.61 -13.24 -3.93
CA GLU A 99 -16.91 -13.87 -2.80
C GLU A 99 -15.70 -13.04 -2.37
N PHE A 100 -15.61 -12.74 -1.07
CA PHE A 100 -14.45 -12.05 -0.50
C PHE A 100 -13.30 -13.04 -0.25
N THR A 101 -12.46 -13.25 -1.27
CA THR A 101 -11.34 -14.19 -1.22
C THR A 101 -9.99 -13.49 -1.09
N ARG A 102 -8.98 -14.23 -0.59
CA ARG A 102 -7.59 -13.73 -0.56
C ARG A 102 -7.04 -13.47 -1.94
N ASP A 103 -7.48 -14.23 -2.94
CA ASP A 103 -7.00 -14.08 -4.31
C ASP A 103 -7.59 -12.84 -4.98
N ALA A 104 -8.84 -12.46 -4.67
CA ALA A 104 -9.39 -11.18 -5.10
C ALA A 104 -8.58 -9.99 -4.54
N ILE A 105 -8.18 -10.04 -3.26
CA ILE A 105 -7.30 -9.01 -2.67
C ILE A 105 -5.93 -8.98 -3.36
N ARG A 106 -5.34 -10.16 -3.60
CA ARG A 106 -4.03 -10.25 -4.29
C ARG A 106 -4.11 -9.68 -5.70
N SER A 107 -5.16 -10.02 -6.43
CA SER A 107 -5.39 -9.58 -7.81
C SER A 107 -5.41 -8.06 -7.90
N VAL A 108 -6.16 -7.39 -7.00
CA VAL A 108 -6.23 -5.94 -6.99
C VAL A 108 -4.88 -5.31 -6.65
N ILE A 109 -4.17 -5.82 -5.64
CA ILE A 109 -2.83 -5.31 -5.31
C ILE A 109 -1.86 -5.48 -6.49
N SER A 110 -1.87 -6.64 -7.15
CA SER A 110 -1.01 -6.90 -8.31
C SER A 110 -1.36 -5.98 -9.49
N ALA A 111 -2.65 -5.80 -9.78
CA ALA A 111 -3.10 -4.88 -10.83
C ALA A 111 -2.55 -3.46 -10.65
N TRP A 112 -2.50 -2.95 -9.41
CA TRP A 112 -1.92 -1.63 -9.14
C TRP A 112 -0.43 -1.55 -9.49
N PHE A 113 0.33 -2.61 -9.23
CA PHE A 113 1.75 -2.64 -9.59
C PHE A 113 1.97 -2.81 -11.10
N ASP A 114 1.10 -3.57 -11.76
CA ASP A 114 1.21 -3.82 -13.20
C ASP A 114 0.85 -2.56 -14.01
N GLU A 115 -0.17 -1.81 -13.59
CA GLU A 115 -0.53 -0.50 -14.17
C GLU A 115 0.61 0.53 -14.09
N LEU A 116 1.48 0.45 -13.08
CA LEU A 116 2.66 1.33 -12.98
C LEU A 116 3.76 0.98 -13.97
N ASP A 117 3.87 -0.29 -14.37
CA ASP A 117 4.86 -0.71 -15.35
C ASP A 117 4.43 -0.28 -16.76
N GLU A 118 3.13 -0.20 -17.05
CA GLU A 118 2.61 0.28 -18.34
C GLU A 118 2.84 1.78 -18.57
N LEU A 119 3.15 2.53 -17.51
CA LEU A 119 3.37 3.98 -17.54
C LEU A 119 4.85 4.38 -17.69
N ASN A 120 5.79 3.42 -17.69
CA ASN A 120 7.25 3.64 -17.79
C ASN A 120 7.84 3.05 -19.07
#